data_AF-A0A3G1S178-F1
#
_entry.id   AF-A0A3G1S178-F1
#
_cell.length_a   1.000
_cell.length_b   1.000
_cell.length_c   1.000
_cell.angle_alpha   90.00
_cell.angle_beta   90.00
_cell.angle_gamma   90.00
#
_symmetry.space_group_name_H-M   'P 1'
#
loop_
_entity.id
_entity.type
_entity.pdbx_description
1 polymer ?
#
loop_
_entity_poly.entity_id
_entity_poly.type
_entity_poly.pdbx_seq_one_letter_code
_entity_poly.pdbx_strand_id
1 'polypeptide(L)'
;NKFYVFDLSPEKSLARFCLRNNQQTFIVSWRNPTKAQREWGLSTYIEALKEAVDVVTAITGSKDINMLGACSGGITCTALLGHYAALGEKKVNALTLLVSVLDTTLDTQVALFVDEQTLEAAKRHSYQAGVLEGRDMAKVFAWMRPNDLIWNYWVNNYLL
;
A
#
# COMPACT_ATOMS: atom_id res chain seq x y z
N ASN A 1 -0.73 1.70 -6.13
CA ASN A 1 0.07 0.58 -5.57
C ASN A 1 0.13 -0.59 -6.52
N LYS A 2 0.85 -0.43 -7.63
CA LYS A 2 1.18 -1.55 -8.52
C LYS A 2 2.61 -1.96 -8.29
N PHE A 3 2.87 -3.26 -8.35
CA PHE A 3 4.17 -3.84 -8.02
C PHE A 3 5.31 -3.27 -8.88
N TYR A 4 5.01 -2.94 -10.15
CA TYR A 4 5.98 -2.39 -11.09
C TYR A 4 6.56 -1.02 -10.70
N VAL A 5 6.01 -0.33 -9.70
CA VAL A 5 6.68 0.89 -9.15
C VAL A 5 8.07 0.58 -8.59
N PHE A 6 8.29 -0.67 -8.17
CA PHE A 6 9.59 -1.17 -7.70
C PHE A 6 10.43 -1.80 -8.81
N ASP A 7 9.93 -1.83 -10.05
CA ASP A 7 10.56 -2.49 -11.19
C ASP A 7 10.16 -1.80 -12.51
N LEU A 8 10.47 -0.51 -12.63
CA LEU A 8 10.00 0.34 -13.74
C LEU A 8 10.83 0.18 -15.01
N SER A 9 12.15 0.31 -14.87
CA SER A 9 13.14 0.12 -15.93
C SER A 9 14.37 -0.57 -15.35
N PRO A 10 15.26 -1.15 -16.18
CA PRO A 10 16.45 -1.79 -15.69
C PRO A 10 17.32 -0.89 -14.80
N GLU A 11 17.37 0.42 -15.05
CA GLU A 11 18.12 1.40 -14.24
C GLU A 11 17.35 1.87 -13.00
N LYS A 12 16.01 1.76 -13.02
CA LYS A 12 15.09 2.23 -11.98
C LYS A 12 14.28 1.07 -11.38
N SER A 13 14.98 -0.02 -11.06
CA SER A 13 14.38 -1.22 -10.48
C SER A 13 15.00 -1.54 -9.12
N LEU A 14 14.19 -1.38 -8.07
CA LEU A 14 14.54 -1.80 -6.72
C LEU A 14 14.63 -3.34 -6.66
N ALA A 15 13.73 -4.05 -7.35
CA ALA A 15 13.76 -5.50 -7.42
C ALA A 15 15.09 -6.01 -7.99
N ARG A 16 15.53 -5.43 -9.12
CA ARG A 16 16.83 -5.74 -9.74
C ARG A 16 17.99 -5.37 -8.82
N PHE A 17 17.92 -4.24 -8.13
CA PHE A 17 18.94 -3.84 -7.16
C PHE A 17 19.06 -4.88 -6.03
N CYS A 18 17.96 -5.31 -5.42
CA CYS A 18 17.96 -6.32 -4.36
C CYS A 18 18.54 -7.65 -4.85
N LEU A 19 18.09 -8.14 -6.02
CA LEU A 19 18.61 -9.37 -6.62
C LEU A 19 20.12 -9.31 -6.90
N ARG A 20 20.64 -8.17 -7.40
CA ARG A 20 22.09 -7.99 -7.63
C ARG A 20 22.91 -7.96 -6.33
N ASN A 21 22.27 -7.67 -5.20
CA ASN A 21 22.88 -7.70 -3.87
C ASN A 21 22.57 -9.01 -3.12
N ASN A 22 22.27 -10.09 -3.85
CA ASN A 22 22.01 -11.43 -3.32
C ASN A 22 20.84 -11.51 -2.33
N GLN A 23 19.86 -10.60 -2.45
CA GLN A 23 18.61 -10.68 -1.70
C GLN A 23 17.57 -11.41 -2.54
N GLN A 24 17.10 -12.56 -2.06
CA GLN A 24 16.00 -13.28 -2.71
C GLN A 24 14.72 -12.46 -2.58
N THR A 25 14.28 -11.89 -3.70
CA THR A 25 13.25 -10.87 -3.72
C THR A 25 11.93 -11.43 -4.23
N PHE A 26 10.88 -11.29 -3.43
CA PHE A 26 9.49 -11.63 -3.79
C PHE A 26 8.65 -10.36 -3.76
N ILE A 27 7.65 -10.28 -4.64
CA ILE A 27 6.79 -9.09 -4.74
C ILE A 27 5.32 -9.51 -4.85
N VAL A 28 4.47 -8.90 -4.03
CA VAL A 28 3.02 -9.11 -4.08
C VAL A 28 2.43 -8.29 -5.22
N SER A 29 1.89 -8.96 -6.23
CA SER A 29 1.14 -8.33 -7.31
C SER A 29 -0.36 -8.32 -7.00
N TRP A 30 -0.85 -7.20 -6.48
CA TRP A 30 -2.26 -7.03 -6.15
C TRP A 30 -3.18 -7.08 -7.38
N ARG A 31 -4.21 -7.92 -7.27
CA ARG A 31 -5.32 -7.99 -8.23
C ARG A 31 -6.03 -6.64 -8.32
N ASN A 32 -6.44 -6.26 -9.53
CA ASN A 32 -7.43 -5.19 -9.69
C ASN A 32 -8.80 -5.73 -9.28
N PRO A 33 -9.44 -5.20 -8.22
CA PRO A 33 -10.74 -5.67 -7.79
C PRO A 33 -11.78 -5.40 -8.87
N THR A 34 -12.74 -6.32 -8.98
CA THR A 34 -13.96 -6.16 -9.75
C THR A 34 -15.15 -6.16 -8.79
N LYS A 35 -16.38 -5.98 -9.29
CA LYS A 35 -17.58 -6.03 -8.43
C LYS A 35 -17.68 -7.31 -7.59
N ALA A 36 -17.08 -8.41 -8.05
CA ALA A 36 -17.01 -9.66 -7.30
C ALA A 36 -16.17 -9.56 -6.01
N GLN A 37 -15.34 -8.53 -5.86
CA GLN A 37 -14.48 -8.26 -4.70
C GLN A 37 -15.00 -7.12 -3.82
N ARG A 38 -16.27 -6.70 -3.98
CA ARG A 38 -16.85 -5.57 -3.24
C ARG A 38 -16.80 -5.69 -1.70
N GLU A 39 -16.74 -6.92 -1.20
CA GLU A 39 -16.70 -7.23 0.24
C GLU A 39 -15.27 -7.22 0.81
N TRP A 40 -14.25 -6.99 -0.02
CA TRP A 40 -12.86 -7.00 0.43
C TRP A 40 -12.59 -5.79 1.33
N GLY A 41 -12.23 -6.08 2.57
CA GLY A 41 -11.80 -5.10 3.56
C GLY A 41 -10.31 -5.24 3.89
N LEU A 42 -9.83 -4.41 4.81
CA LEU A 42 -8.43 -4.46 5.26
C LEU A 42 -8.02 -5.85 5.75
N SER A 43 -8.89 -6.55 6.47
CA SER A 43 -8.66 -7.92 6.94
C SER A 43 -8.38 -8.89 5.79
N THR A 44 -9.08 -8.77 4.66
CA THR A 44 -8.85 -9.61 3.47
C THR A 44 -7.43 -9.43 2.93
N TYR A 45 -6.94 -8.19 2.88
CA TYR A 45 -5.58 -7.90 2.42
C TYR A 45 -4.51 -8.35 3.43
N ILE A 46 -4.80 -8.30 4.73
CA ILE A 46 -3.91 -8.81 5.78
C ILE A 46 -3.79 -10.34 5.68
N GLU A 47 -4.89 -11.06 5.50
CA GLU A 47 -4.85 -12.52 5.30
C GLU A 47 -4.09 -12.91 4.03
N ALA A 48 -4.27 -12.16 2.93
CA ALA A 48 -3.48 -12.37 1.71
C ALA A 48 -1.98 -12.11 1.92
N LEU A 49 -1.60 -11.13 2.76
CA LEU A 49 -0.19 -10.93 3.13
C LEU A 49 0.33 -12.08 4.00
N LYS A 50 -0.47 -12.61 4.93
CA LYS A 50 -0.09 -13.79 5.74
C LYS A 50 0.21 -14.98 4.84
N GLU A 51 -0.67 -15.27 3.89
CA GLU A 51 -0.47 -16.32 2.88
C GLU A 51 0.82 -16.07 2.09
N ALA A 52 1.10 -14.84 1.67
CA ALA A 52 2.34 -14.51 0.97
C ALA A 52 3.59 -14.77 1.85
N VAL A 53 3.56 -14.46 3.14
CA VAL A 53 4.65 -14.78 4.08
C VAL A 53 4.85 -16.29 4.19
N ASP A 54 3.77 -17.05 4.33
CA ASP A 54 3.80 -18.52 4.44
C ASP A 54 4.35 -19.17 3.16
N VAL A 55 3.95 -18.67 1.99
CA VAL A 55 4.47 -19.13 0.69
C VAL A 55 5.96 -18.82 0.55
N VAL A 56 6.39 -17.60 0.89
CA VAL A 56 7.81 -17.21 0.79
C VAL A 56 8.66 -18.04 1.74
N THR A 57 8.24 -18.22 2.99
CA THR A 57 8.96 -19.07 3.96
C THR A 57 9.02 -20.52 3.51
N ALA A 58 7.94 -21.06 2.92
CA ALA A 58 7.92 -22.41 2.35
C ALA A 58 8.89 -22.56 1.16
N ILE A 59 8.95 -21.56 0.26
CA ILE A 59 9.86 -21.58 -0.90
C ILE A 59 11.33 -21.47 -0.47
N THR A 60 11.61 -20.59 0.49
CA THR A 60 12.99 -20.26 0.89
C THR A 60 13.54 -21.19 1.98
N GLY A 61 12.67 -21.87 2.73
CA GLY A 61 13.03 -22.59 3.94
C GLY A 61 13.41 -21.68 5.13
N SER A 62 13.27 -20.35 4.96
CA SER A 62 13.55 -19.40 6.04
C SER A 62 12.44 -19.42 7.09
N LYS A 63 12.81 -19.21 8.35
CA LYS A 63 11.86 -19.09 9.47
C LYS A 63 11.11 -17.76 9.46
N ASP A 64 11.75 -16.73 8.91
CA ASP A 64 11.25 -15.37 8.84
C ASP A 64 11.66 -14.68 7.54
N ILE A 65 11.09 -13.50 7.29
CA ILE A 65 11.38 -12.67 6.13
C ILE A 65 11.68 -11.22 6.54
N ASN A 66 12.37 -10.49 5.66
CA ASN A 66 12.36 -9.03 5.70
C ASN A 66 11.23 -8.52 4.79
N MET A 67 10.43 -7.59 5.29
CA MET A 67 9.34 -6.98 4.55
C MET A 67 9.67 -5.54 4.15
N LEU A 68 9.16 -5.13 2.99
CA LEU A 68 9.20 -3.75 2.53
C LEU A 68 7.78 -3.33 2.12
N GLY A 69 7.31 -2.22 2.67
CA GLY A 69 5.99 -1.66 2.35
C GLY A 69 6.11 -0.20 1.93
N ALA A 70 5.34 0.22 0.91
CA ALA A 70 5.26 1.61 0.50
C ALA A 70 3.82 2.13 0.43
N CYS A 71 3.62 3.40 0.79
CA CYS A 71 2.30 4.03 0.83
C CYS A 71 1.28 3.17 1.61
N SER A 72 0.13 2.82 1.02
CA SER A 72 -0.85 1.93 1.68
C SER A 72 -0.33 0.51 1.89
N GLY A 73 0.67 0.08 1.11
CA GLY A 73 1.37 -1.19 1.35
C GLY A 73 2.13 -1.20 2.68
N GLY A 74 2.70 -0.05 3.07
CA GLY A 74 3.30 0.11 4.40
C GLY A 74 2.27 0.00 5.51
N ILE A 75 1.11 0.64 5.34
CA ILE A 75 -0.02 0.55 6.29
C ILE A 75 -0.45 -0.91 6.48
N THR A 76 -0.66 -1.66 5.39
CA THR A 76 -1.05 -3.07 5.47
C THR A 76 0.02 -3.96 6.10
N CYS A 77 1.30 -3.72 5.80
CA CYS A 77 2.40 -4.45 6.43
C CYS A 77 2.49 -4.17 7.93
N THR A 78 2.36 -2.91 8.34
CA THR A 78 2.36 -2.53 9.75
C THR A 78 1.17 -3.14 10.50
N ALA A 79 -0.02 -3.13 9.90
CA ALA A 79 -1.20 -3.78 10.48
C ALA A 79 -0.98 -5.29 10.67
N LEU A 80 -0.38 -5.97 9.68
CA LEU A 80 0.01 -7.38 9.80
C LEU A 80 1.00 -7.60 10.95
N LEU A 81 2.04 -6.78 11.07
CA LEU A 81 3.01 -6.92 12.16
C LEU A 81 2.36 -6.72 13.54
N GLY A 82 1.41 -5.77 13.65
CA GLY A 82 0.60 -5.60 14.87
C GLY A 82 -0.22 -6.86 15.20
N HIS A 83 -0.81 -7.49 14.18
CA HIS A 83 -1.52 -8.76 14.33
C HIS A 83 -0.60 -9.90 14.78
N TYR A 84 0.58 -10.06 14.16
CA TYR A 84 1.57 -11.04 14.59
C TYR A 84 2.08 -10.80 16.00
N ALA A 85 2.30 -9.55 16.40
CA ALA A 85 2.70 -9.20 17.76
C ALA A 85 1.62 -9.61 18.78
N ALA A 86 0.34 -9.39 18.47
CA ALA A 86 -0.77 -9.80 19.33
C ALA A 86 -0.89 -11.33 19.47
N LEU A 87 -0.50 -12.09 18.44
CA LEU A 87 -0.48 -13.56 18.45
C LEU A 87 0.84 -14.16 18.96
N GLY A 88 1.88 -13.34 19.17
CA GLY A 88 3.23 -13.81 19.52
C GLY A 88 3.99 -14.48 18.37
N GLU A 89 3.56 -14.28 17.12
CA GLU A 89 4.21 -14.85 15.94
C GLU A 89 5.45 -14.05 15.52
N LYS A 90 6.54 -14.76 15.19
CA LYS A 90 7.82 -14.17 14.77
C LYS A 90 8.19 -14.58 13.35
N LYS A 91 7.36 -14.20 12.37
CA LYS A 91 7.55 -14.51 10.94
C LYS A 91 8.23 -13.38 10.15
N VAL A 92 8.43 -12.22 10.76
CA VAL A 92 9.06 -11.04 10.12
C VAL A 92 10.22 -10.56 10.98
N ASN A 93 11.42 -10.54 10.41
CA ASN A 93 12.65 -10.11 11.09
C ASN A 93 12.81 -8.57 11.05
N ALA A 94 12.50 -7.94 9.91
CA ALA A 94 12.57 -6.49 9.75
C ALA A 94 11.47 -5.98 8.82
N LEU A 95 11.00 -4.75 9.05
CA LEU A 95 10.09 -4.02 8.17
C LEU A 95 10.74 -2.69 7.75
N THR A 96 10.86 -2.49 6.44
CA THR A 96 11.23 -1.20 5.85
C THR A 96 9.99 -0.48 5.31
N LEU A 97 9.81 0.78 5.70
CA LEU A 97 8.68 1.60 5.29
C LEU A 97 9.15 2.71 4.35
N LEU A 98 8.55 2.78 3.18
CA LEU A 98 8.80 3.83 2.20
C LEU A 98 7.57 4.73 2.10
N VAL A 99 7.71 6.00 2.44
CA VAL A 99 6.68 7.03 2.21
C VAL A 99 5.29 6.60 2.71
N SER A 100 5.23 5.97 3.88
CA SER A 100 4.02 5.37 4.45
C SER A 100 3.58 6.17 5.67
N VAL A 101 2.33 6.63 5.67
CA VAL A 101 1.74 7.38 6.79
C VAL A 101 1.13 6.38 7.75
N LEU A 102 1.63 6.33 8.98
CA LEU A 102 1.12 5.45 10.05
C LEU A 102 0.39 6.23 11.13
N ASP A 103 0.86 7.44 11.43
CA ASP A 103 0.15 8.38 12.29
C ASP A 103 -0.83 9.17 11.44
N THR A 104 -2.12 8.97 11.71
CA THR A 104 -3.22 9.66 11.04
C THR A 104 -3.87 10.70 11.94
N THR A 105 -3.19 11.13 13.01
CA THR A 105 -3.64 12.31 13.77
C THR A 105 -3.75 13.48 12.80
N LEU A 106 -4.96 14.03 12.75
CA LEU A 106 -5.45 14.83 11.65
C LEU A 106 -5.32 16.32 12.00
N ASP A 107 -4.10 16.82 12.12
CA ASP A 107 -3.80 18.26 12.26
C ASP A 107 -3.75 18.98 10.89
N THR A 108 -4.52 18.48 9.91
CA THR A 108 -4.52 19.02 8.53
C THR A 108 -5.90 19.55 8.16
N GLN A 109 -5.95 20.56 7.29
CA GLN A 109 -7.21 21.18 6.84
C GLN A 109 -8.21 20.19 6.21
N VAL A 110 -7.73 19.04 5.71
CA VAL A 110 -8.58 17.96 5.18
C VAL A 110 -9.42 17.31 6.28
N ALA A 111 -8.93 17.27 7.52
CA ALA A 111 -9.66 16.76 8.70
C ALA A 111 -10.99 17.49 8.92
N LEU A 112 -11.03 18.79 8.63
CA LEU A 112 -12.20 19.63 8.80
C LEU A 112 -13.34 19.29 7.81
N PHE A 113 -13.04 18.52 6.77
CA PHE A 113 -14.01 18.10 5.75
C PHE A 113 -14.41 16.62 5.87
N VAL A 114 -13.85 15.87 6.84
CA VAL A 114 -14.20 14.47 7.08
C VAL A 114 -15.18 14.39 8.24
N ASP A 115 -16.48 14.32 7.91
CA ASP A 115 -17.55 14.05 8.87
C ASP A 115 -18.00 12.58 8.80
N GLU A 116 -18.49 12.04 9.92
CA GLU A 116 -18.93 10.63 10.03
C GLU A 116 -20.05 10.30 9.04
N GLN A 117 -20.97 11.24 8.79
CA GLN A 117 -22.06 11.03 7.82
C GLN A 117 -21.53 10.94 6.40
N THR A 118 -20.52 11.75 6.07
CA THR A 118 -19.86 11.74 4.76
C THR A 118 -19.08 10.44 4.55
N LEU A 119 -18.42 9.93 5.60
CA LEU A 119 -17.73 8.64 5.56
C LEU A 119 -18.71 7.47 5.35
N GLU A 120 -19.83 7.45 6.07
CA GLU A 120 -20.86 6.41 5.90
C GLU A 120 -21.53 6.46 4.53
N ALA A 121 -21.79 7.66 3.99
CA ALA A 121 -22.27 7.83 2.64
C ALA A 121 -21.25 7.30 1.60
N ALA A 122 -19.96 7.58 1.78
CA ALA A 122 -18.90 7.09 0.91
C ALA A 122 -18.77 5.56 0.96
N LYS A 123 -18.88 4.94 2.14
CA LYS A 123 -18.91 3.47 2.30
C LYS A 123 -20.10 2.86 1.57
N ARG A 124 -21.31 3.41 1.76
CA ARG A 124 -22.53 2.93 1.08
C ARG A 124 -22.42 3.06 -0.43
N HIS A 125 -21.92 4.19 -0.93
CA HIS A 125 -21.71 4.42 -2.35
C HIS A 125 -20.69 3.44 -2.94
N SER A 126 -19.54 3.25 -2.26
CA SER A 126 -18.53 2.26 -2.64
C SER A 126 -19.13 0.85 -2.74
N TYR A 127 -19.93 0.47 -1.74
CA TYR A 127 -20.59 -0.83 -1.70
C TYR A 127 -21.60 -1.04 -2.84
N GLN A 128 -22.42 -0.03 -3.14
CA GLN A 128 -23.39 -0.07 -4.24
C GLN A 128 -22.72 -0.09 -5.62
N ALA A 129 -21.66 0.69 -5.82
CA ALA A 129 -20.87 0.68 -7.04
C ALA A 129 -20.08 -0.63 -7.22
N GLY A 130 -19.72 -1.26 -6.10
CA GLY A 130 -19.02 -2.55 -6.01
C GLY A 130 -17.51 -2.43 -6.05
N VAL A 131 -16.95 -1.36 -6.63
CA VAL A 131 -15.52 -1.02 -6.59
C VAL A 131 -15.38 0.50 -6.69
N LEU A 132 -14.42 1.08 -5.97
CA LEU A 132 -13.99 2.46 -6.21
C LEU A 132 -13.11 2.53 -7.45
N GLU A 133 -13.54 3.27 -8.46
CA GLU A 133 -12.77 3.42 -9.68
C GLU A 133 -11.45 4.14 -9.44
N GLY A 134 -10.39 3.70 -10.11
CA GLY A 134 -9.04 4.26 -9.93
C GLY A 134 -8.97 5.77 -10.21
N ARG A 135 -9.86 6.31 -11.07
CA ARG A 135 -9.96 7.74 -11.36
C ARG A 135 -10.44 8.56 -10.17
N ASP A 136 -11.35 8.02 -9.35
CA ASP A 136 -11.89 8.74 -8.21
C ASP A 136 -10.92 8.69 -7.03
N MET A 137 -10.22 7.57 -6.85
CA MET A 137 -9.07 7.49 -5.95
C MET A 137 -7.97 8.49 -6.35
N ALA A 138 -7.62 8.57 -7.65
CA ALA A 138 -6.60 9.49 -8.14
C ALA A 138 -6.96 10.96 -7.85
N LYS A 139 -8.23 11.34 -7.97
CA LYS A 139 -8.70 12.69 -7.59
C LYS A 139 -8.47 12.93 -6.09
N VAL A 140 -8.89 12.01 -5.22
CA VAL A 140 -8.71 12.17 -3.77
C VAL A 140 -7.22 12.31 -3.41
N PHE A 141 -6.34 11.50 -4.00
CA PHE A 141 -4.88 11.63 -3.79
C PHE A 141 -4.31 12.94 -4.33
N ALA A 142 -4.75 13.42 -5.50
CA ALA A 142 -4.32 14.70 -6.06
C ALA A 142 -4.72 15.89 -5.19
N TRP A 143 -5.91 15.84 -4.57
CA TRP A 143 -6.40 16.87 -3.65
C TRP A 143 -5.74 16.83 -2.27
N MET A 144 -5.19 15.68 -1.84
CA MET A 144 -4.46 15.58 -0.56
C MET A 144 -3.07 16.22 -0.60
N ARG A 145 -2.45 16.39 -1.78
CA ARG A 145 -1.19 17.15 -1.95
C ARG A 145 -1.18 17.95 -3.26
N PRO A 146 -1.98 19.04 -3.36
CA PRO A 146 -2.11 19.81 -4.60
C PRO A 146 -0.76 20.38 -5.08
N ASN A 147 0.07 20.84 -4.14
CA ASN A 147 1.38 21.45 -4.46
C ASN A 147 2.42 20.43 -4.96
N ASP A 148 2.44 19.20 -4.43
CA ASP A 148 3.47 18.22 -4.84
C ASP A 148 3.11 17.47 -6.13
N LEU A 149 1.82 17.28 -6.42
CA LEU A 149 1.34 16.41 -7.49
C LEU A 149 0.87 17.15 -8.74
N ILE A 150 0.44 18.41 -8.60
CA ILE A 150 0.02 19.25 -9.73
C ILE A 150 1.11 20.29 -10.04
N TRP A 151 1.65 20.95 -9.02
CA TRP A 151 2.55 22.10 -9.22
C TRP A 151 4.00 21.71 -9.56
N ASN A 152 4.58 20.67 -8.96
CA ASN A 152 5.92 20.19 -9.35
C ASN A 152 6.01 19.77 -10.84
N TYR A 153 4.92 19.21 -11.39
CA TYR A 153 4.88 18.82 -12.80
C TYR A 153 4.83 20.04 -13.73
N TRP A 154 4.28 21.16 -13.25
CA TRP A 154 4.23 22.42 -13.98
C TRP A 154 5.56 23.19 -13.86
N VAL A 155 6.16 23.26 -12.67
CA VAL A 155 7.46 23.93 -12.45
C VAL A 155 8.60 23.23 -13.20
N ASN A 156 8.68 21.90 -13.18
CA ASN A 156 9.75 21.16 -13.87
C ASN A 156 9.61 21.09 -15.40
N ASN A 157 8.43 21.35 -15.97
CA ASN A 157 8.22 21.31 -17.43
C ASN A 157 8.12 22.69 -18.09
N TYR A 158 7.85 23.76 -17.34
CA TYR A 158 7.66 25.10 -17.91
C TYR A 158 8.63 26.17 -17.39
N LEU A 159 9.37 25.95 -16.30
CA LEU A 159 10.27 26.96 -15.71
C LEU A 159 11.74 26.51 -15.58
N LEU A 160 12.09 25.31 -16.05
CA LEU A 160 13.46 24.84 -16.26
C LEU A 160 13.67 24.45 -17.72
#